data_AF-A0AAU3X045-F1
#
_entry.id   AF-A0AAU3X045-F1
#
_cell.length_a   1.000
_cell.length_b   1.000
_cell.length_c   1.000
_cell.angle_alpha   90.00
_cell.angle_beta   90.00
_cell.angle_gamma   90.00
#
_symmetry.space_group_name_H-M   'P 1'
#
loop_
_entity.id
_entity.type
_entity.pdbx_description
1 polymer ?
#
loop_
_entity_poly.entity_id
_entity_poly.type
_entity_poly.pdbx_seq_one_letter_code
_entity_poly.pdbx_strand_id
1 'polypeptide(L)'
;MSGATQHAQLVRDATFAHVDPDGGVTGTRGATPDGLFVRDARHLSRWQLAVDGTTPAVLSPVGSAGECVLTPEGTRDAPPAYTVFRQQAVTAGEFTDVLQLVSNSPDPLVAEVVITADADFADTFELRADERSYPKPGAERTAHRTDTGVEFDYRRADWHSRTVVSASPAPDSVRGDGPYELVWRLALAPHGRAELRLNVAAHPHGGPQLAADRVRGGAAELIDVSDDLDRACAQGLADLDMLTISAPGVDGEPVSIPAAGVPWFLTLFGRDSLLTSYFMLPYRPALAAGTLSALAATQGREYDAFRGEQPGRIVHETRRGELAHFGQVPYGRYYGTIDATPLFLVLLHAHYEATKDAALAARLETHARSAVDWMLGDGGLREHGYLVYEPDPNGLVNQNWKDSAGAICFKDGTQAEGPIAVSEAQGYAYDALRRTARLAAQVWQDAAYARELDRLADELRARFARDFWLAEDDFPALALDGEGRQVDALASDAGHLLWSGILDEDRARRVGERLLAPDFFSGWAIRTLAADQRPYHPLSYHRGSAWPHDNAVIALGLAHYGLGDELRRMASGLIDAAAGHGHRLPEVLGGYARTDAARPVPYPHSCSPQAWAAATPWALRTALTAVGG
;
A
#
# COMPACT_ATOMS: atom_id res chain seq x y z
N MET A 1 -15.43 -7.65 -24.06
CA MET A 1 -15.69 -7.90 -22.63
C MET A 1 -14.97 -9.18 -22.24
N SER A 2 -13.72 -9.08 -21.78
CA SER A 2 -13.00 -10.21 -21.19
C SER A 2 -13.16 -10.10 -19.68
N GLY A 3 -13.89 -11.05 -19.09
CA GLY A 3 -14.10 -11.16 -17.66
C GLY A 3 -12.82 -11.58 -16.95
N ALA A 4 -12.10 -10.60 -16.41
CA ALA A 4 -11.55 -10.79 -15.08
C ALA A 4 -12.71 -10.58 -14.12
N THR A 5 -13.00 -11.56 -13.27
CA THR A 5 -13.87 -11.40 -12.08
C THR A 5 -13.21 -10.35 -11.18
N GLN A 6 -13.49 -9.08 -11.49
CA GLN A 6 -13.01 -7.97 -10.69
C GLN A 6 -13.84 -7.97 -9.42
N HIS A 7 -13.23 -8.50 -8.36
CA HIS A 7 -13.73 -8.30 -7.02
C HIS A 7 -13.78 -6.79 -6.74
N ALA A 8 -14.81 -6.34 -6.03
CA ALA A 8 -14.93 -4.98 -5.56
C ALA A 8 -14.26 -4.82 -4.19
N GLN A 9 -13.63 -3.67 -3.97
CA GLN A 9 -12.97 -3.34 -2.71
C GLN A 9 -13.71 -2.21 -2.01
N LEU A 10 -14.10 -2.46 -0.77
CA LEU A 10 -14.69 -1.49 0.13
C LEU A 10 -13.66 -1.22 1.23
N VAL A 11 -13.28 0.04 1.47
CA VAL A 11 -12.23 0.37 2.46
C VAL A 11 -12.66 1.61 3.24
N ARG A 12 -12.61 1.52 4.56
CA ARG A 12 -12.92 2.64 5.47
C ARG A 12 -12.38 2.37 6.87
N ASP A 13 -11.81 3.39 7.51
CA ASP A 13 -11.46 3.38 8.94
C ASP A 13 -10.69 2.11 9.39
N ALA A 14 -9.61 1.78 8.68
CA ALA A 14 -8.77 0.60 8.91
C ALA A 14 -9.49 -0.76 8.80
N THR A 15 -10.63 -0.79 8.10
CA THR A 15 -11.42 -1.98 7.77
C THR A 15 -11.55 -2.06 6.25
N PHE A 16 -11.43 -3.27 5.69
CA PHE A 16 -11.74 -3.45 4.28
C PHE A 16 -12.46 -4.77 4.01
N ALA A 17 -13.28 -4.77 2.96
CA ALA A 17 -13.91 -5.96 2.42
C ALA A 17 -13.53 -6.09 0.94
N HIS A 18 -13.17 -7.31 0.56
CA HIS A 18 -12.97 -7.68 -0.84
C HIS A 18 -14.04 -8.70 -1.21
N VAL A 19 -14.93 -8.31 -2.11
CA VAL A 19 -16.16 -9.06 -2.42
C VAL A 19 -16.25 -9.35 -3.91
N ASP A 20 -16.91 -10.44 -4.28
CA ASP A 20 -17.20 -10.81 -5.66
C ASP A 20 -18.13 -9.80 -6.36
N PRO A 21 -18.28 -9.86 -7.70
CA PRO A 21 -19.18 -8.97 -8.44
C PRO A 21 -20.65 -8.99 -7.98
N ASP A 22 -21.09 -10.07 -7.32
CA ASP A 22 -22.43 -10.19 -6.73
C ASP A 22 -22.50 -9.66 -5.29
N GLY A 23 -21.37 -9.24 -4.70
CA GLY A 23 -21.21 -8.86 -3.29
C GLY A 23 -20.88 -10.04 -2.37
N GLY A 24 -20.55 -11.21 -2.93
CA GLY A 24 -20.25 -12.42 -2.18
C GLY A 24 -18.82 -12.49 -1.62
N VAL A 25 -18.59 -13.43 -0.70
CA VAL A 25 -17.27 -13.88 -0.24
C VAL A 25 -17.25 -15.40 -0.25
N THR A 26 -16.21 -15.99 -0.83
CA THR A 26 -16.05 -17.44 -1.04
C THR A 26 -14.99 -18.08 -0.15
N GLY A 27 -14.05 -17.28 0.37
CA GLY A 27 -12.93 -17.71 1.20
C GLY A 27 -11.64 -17.93 0.42
N THR A 28 -11.55 -17.35 -0.78
CA THR A 28 -10.39 -17.38 -1.68
C THR A 28 -9.11 -16.96 -0.96
N ARG A 29 -8.02 -17.66 -1.28
CA ARG A 29 -6.65 -17.39 -0.81
C ARG A 29 -5.76 -17.05 -2.01
N GLY A 30 -4.53 -16.65 -1.74
CA GLY A 30 -3.50 -16.47 -2.73
C GLY A 30 -3.37 -15.02 -3.17
N ALA A 31 -3.33 -14.77 -4.49
CA ALA A 31 -3.03 -13.46 -5.06
C ALA A 31 -4.01 -12.35 -4.63
N THR A 32 -5.29 -12.70 -4.52
CA THR A 32 -6.41 -11.78 -4.31
C THR A 32 -7.38 -12.40 -3.31
N PRO A 33 -7.02 -12.46 -2.01
CA PRO A 33 -7.90 -13.06 -1.01
C PRO A 33 -9.18 -12.22 -0.87
N ASP A 34 -10.31 -12.88 -0.69
CA ASP A 34 -11.60 -12.25 -0.42
C ASP A 34 -11.96 -12.33 1.08
N GLY A 35 -12.90 -11.50 1.50
CA GLY A 35 -13.40 -11.45 2.86
C GLY A 35 -13.46 -10.06 3.49
N LEU A 36 -13.93 -10.00 4.74
CA LEU A 36 -13.84 -8.83 5.61
C LEU A 36 -12.59 -8.92 6.46
N PHE A 37 -11.78 -7.88 6.46
CA PHE A 37 -10.49 -7.84 7.12
C PHE A 37 -10.40 -6.68 8.10
N VAL A 38 -9.94 -6.98 9.31
CA VAL A 38 -9.69 -5.99 10.36
C VAL A 38 -8.43 -6.41 11.11
N ARG A 39 -7.48 -5.48 11.28
CA ARG A 39 -6.22 -5.70 12.00
C ARG A 39 -5.51 -7.01 11.65
N ASP A 40 -5.22 -7.18 10.36
CA ASP A 40 -4.50 -8.34 9.80
C ASP A 40 -5.21 -9.70 9.94
N ALA A 41 -6.50 -9.75 10.31
CA ALA A 41 -7.29 -10.99 10.39
C ALA A 41 -8.53 -10.96 9.49
N ARG A 42 -8.86 -12.10 8.88
CA ARG A 42 -10.10 -12.29 8.10
C ARG A 42 -11.28 -12.62 9.01
N HIS A 43 -12.11 -11.62 9.27
CA HIS A 43 -13.29 -11.70 10.12
C HIS A 43 -14.52 -12.28 9.41
N LEU A 44 -14.56 -12.30 8.08
CA LEU A 44 -15.62 -12.94 7.29
C LEU A 44 -14.96 -13.68 6.14
N SER A 45 -14.98 -15.01 6.18
CA SER A 45 -14.39 -15.89 5.17
C SER A 45 -15.43 -16.48 4.22
N ARG A 46 -16.72 -16.33 4.53
CA ARG A 46 -17.82 -16.68 3.63
C ARG A 46 -18.99 -15.73 3.83
N TRP A 47 -19.58 -15.30 2.73
CA TRP A 47 -20.75 -14.42 2.68
C TRP A 47 -21.47 -14.61 1.35
N GLN A 48 -22.36 -15.58 1.25
CA GLN A 48 -22.95 -15.96 -0.04
C GLN A 48 -24.47 -15.80 0.00
N LEU A 49 -25.02 -15.13 -1.01
CA LEU A 49 -26.45 -14.95 -1.18
C LEU A 49 -27.00 -16.06 -2.09
N ALA A 50 -28.02 -16.77 -1.61
CA ALA A 50 -28.88 -17.57 -2.44
C ALA A 50 -30.33 -17.07 -2.32
N VAL A 51 -31.03 -17.08 -3.46
CA VAL A 51 -32.44 -16.72 -3.56
C VAL A 51 -33.19 -17.85 -4.25
N ASP A 52 -34.29 -18.29 -3.66
CA ASP A 52 -35.09 -19.44 -4.10
C ASP A 52 -34.25 -20.69 -4.42
N GLY A 53 -33.22 -20.95 -3.60
CA GLY A 53 -32.32 -22.10 -3.71
C GLY A 53 -31.20 -21.97 -4.74
N THR A 54 -31.03 -20.81 -5.38
CA THR A 54 -30.01 -20.58 -6.43
C THR A 54 -29.16 -19.34 -6.16
N THR A 55 -27.92 -19.30 -6.66
CA THR A 55 -27.12 -18.07 -6.66
C THR A 55 -27.69 -17.10 -7.69
N PRO A 56 -28.06 -15.87 -7.31
CA PRO A 56 -28.66 -14.93 -8.25
C PRO A 56 -27.66 -14.49 -9.32
N ALA A 57 -28.15 -14.24 -10.52
CA ALA A 57 -27.35 -13.69 -11.61
C ALA A 57 -27.06 -12.20 -11.40
N VAL A 58 -25.84 -11.78 -11.74
CA VAL A 58 -25.41 -10.37 -11.67
C VAL A 58 -25.90 -9.63 -12.91
N LEU A 59 -26.78 -8.64 -12.72
CA LEU A 59 -27.21 -7.71 -13.77
C LEU A 59 -26.33 -6.46 -13.81
N SER A 60 -25.95 -5.96 -12.64
CA SER A 60 -24.97 -4.88 -12.47
C SER A 60 -24.01 -5.30 -11.35
N PRO A 61 -22.69 -5.40 -11.60
CA PRO A 61 -21.73 -5.79 -10.59
C PRO A 61 -21.58 -4.72 -9.51
N VAL A 62 -20.98 -5.09 -8.37
CA VAL A 62 -20.66 -4.14 -7.29
C VAL A 62 -19.82 -2.97 -7.81
N GLY A 63 -20.36 -1.77 -7.69
CA GLY A 63 -19.67 -0.52 -8.01
C GLY A 63 -18.83 0.03 -6.85
N SER A 64 -18.18 1.17 -7.06
CA SER A 64 -17.37 1.85 -6.02
C SER A 64 -18.18 2.30 -4.80
N ALA A 65 -19.50 2.49 -4.96
CA ALA A 65 -20.43 2.80 -3.87
C ALA A 65 -20.93 1.54 -3.12
N GLY A 66 -20.46 0.35 -3.50
CA GLY A 66 -20.85 -0.92 -2.89
C GLY A 66 -22.22 -1.43 -3.33
N GLU A 67 -22.79 -0.88 -4.40
CA GLU A 67 -24.10 -1.23 -4.93
C GLU A 67 -24.03 -2.23 -6.09
N CYS A 68 -24.91 -3.23 -6.09
CA CYS A 68 -25.09 -4.15 -7.21
C CYS A 68 -26.58 -4.49 -7.43
N VAL A 69 -26.88 -4.99 -8.63
CA VAL A 69 -28.24 -5.41 -9.00
C VAL A 69 -28.19 -6.88 -9.42
N LEU A 70 -28.98 -7.70 -8.74
CA LEU A 70 -29.02 -9.14 -8.92
C LEU A 70 -30.45 -9.57 -9.27
N THR A 71 -30.57 -10.76 -9.85
CA THR A 71 -31.88 -11.33 -10.18
C THR A 71 -31.86 -12.85 -10.00
N PRO A 72 -32.95 -13.47 -9.52
CA PRO A 72 -33.11 -14.92 -9.56
C PRO A 72 -33.01 -15.45 -10.99
N GLU A 73 -32.84 -16.76 -11.15
CA GLU A 73 -32.89 -17.38 -12.48
C GLU A 73 -34.23 -17.13 -13.18
N GLY A 74 -34.16 -16.93 -14.50
CA GLY A 74 -35.32 -16.77 -15.36
C GLY A 74 -34.96 -16.95 -16.82
N THR A 75 -35.97 -16.94 -17.69
CA THR A 75 -35.79 -17.06 -19.14
C THR A 75 -36.41 -15.87 -19.86
N ARG A 76 -36.15 -15.74 -21.17
CA ARG A 76 -36.75 -14.69 -21.99
C ARG A 76 -38.29 -14.67 -21.91
N ASP A 77 -38.91 -15.84 -21.90
CA ASP A 77 -40.37 -15.99 -21.94
C ASP A 77 -40.99 -16.19 -20.54
N ALA A 78 -40.16 -16.39 -19.52
CA ALA A 78 -40.53 -16.42 -18.10
C ALA A 78 -39.51 -15.61 -17.29
N PRO A 79 -39.62 -14.27 -17.29
CA PRO A 79 -38.67 -13.41 -16.59
C PRO A 79 -38.75 -13.61 -15.07
N PRO A 80 -37.67 -13.31 -14.33
CA PRO A 80 -37.63 -13.44 -12.87
C PRO A 80 -38.73 -12.62 -12.18
N ALA A 81 -39.36 -13.21 -11.17
CA ALA A 81 -40.53 -12.63 -10.51
C ALA A 81 -40.20 -11.40 -9.63
N TYR A 82 -38.92 -11.19 -9.29
CA TYR A 82 -38.44 -10.03 -8.53
C TYR A 82 -36.97 -9.72 -8.86
N THR A 83 -36.53 -8.55 -8.44
CA THR A 83 -35.15 -8.06 -8.56
C THR A 83 -34.59 -7.80 -7.16
N VAL A 84 -33.29 -8.03 -6.98
CA VAL A 84 -32.58 -7.78 -5.72
C VAL A 84 -31.62 -6.61 -5.93
N PHE A 85 -31.87 -5.51 -5.24
CA PHE A 85 -30.93 -4.39 -5.13
C PHE A 85 -30.13 -4.60 -3.85
N ARG A 86 -28.80 -4.65 -3.96
CA ARG A 86 -27.90 -4.91 -2.83
C ARG A 86 -26.96 -3.72 -2.65
N GLN A 87 -26.78 -3.29 -1.41
CA GLN A 87 -25.88 -2.19 -1.04
C GLN A 87 -25.00 -2.60 0.14
N GLN A 88 -23.69 -2.56 -0.05
CA GLN A 88 -22.69 -2.95 0.91
C GLN A 88 -21.80 -1.77 1.31
N ALA A 89 -21.42 -1.72 2.58
CA ALA A 89 -20.52 -0.68 3.08
C ALA A 89 -19.67 -1.22 4.23
N VAL A 90 -18.47 -0.66 4.38
CA VAL A 90 -17.62 -0.88 5.56
C VAL A 90 -17.45 0.42 6.34
N THR A 91 -17.39 0.29 7.66
CA THR A 91 -16.95 1.31 8.61
C THR A 91 -16.04 0.67 9.64
N ALA A 92 -15.59 1.42 10.65
CA ALA A 92 -14.68 0.96 11.68
C ALA A 92 -15.14 -0.36 12.37
N GLY A 93 -14.62 -1.50 11.90
CA GLY A 93 -14.96 -2.83 12.40
C GLY A 93 -16.34 -3.35 12.01
N GLU A 94 -17.06 -2.70 11.10
CA GLU A 94 -18.42 -3.09 10.72
C GLU A 94 -18.56 -3.22 9.20
N PHE A 95 -19.34 -4.21 8.77
CA PHE A 95 -19.76 -4.42 7.39
C PHE A 95 -21.28 -4.53 7.34
N THR A 96 -21.92 -3.62 6.64
CA THR A 96 -23.37 -3.60 6.43
C THR A 96 -23.70 -4.09 5.04
N ASP A 97 -24.75 -4.90 4.94
CA ASP A 97 -25.30 -5.40 3.68
C ASP A 97 -26.82 -5.24 3.68
N VAL A 98 -27.35 -4.42 2.77
CA VAL A 98 -28.77 -4.14 2.65
C VAL A 98 -29.30 -4.76 1.37
N LEU A 99 -30.23 -5.70 1.50
CA LEU A 99 -30.94 -6.32 0.39
C LEU A 99 -32.35 -5.76 0.29
N GLN A 100 -32.69 -5.17 -0.86
CA GLN A 100 -34.04 -4.75 -1.20
C GLN A 100 -34.58 -5.61 -2.34
N LEU A 101 -35.57 -6.45 -2.02
CA LEU A 101 -36.26 -7.29 -2.99
C LEU A 101 -37.46 -6.51 -3.53
N VAL A 102 -37.58 -6.38 -4.85
CA VAL A 102 -38.67 -5.66 -5.51
C VAL A 102 -39.41 -6.60 -6.45
N SER A 103 -40.70 -6.82 -6.20
CA SER A 103 -41.54 -7.69 -7.02
C SER A 103 -41.78 -7.08 -8.40
N ASN A 104 -41.53 -7.87 -9.44
CA ASN A 104 -41.89 -7.55 -10.83
C ASN A 104 -43.29 -8.09 -11.17
N SER A 105 -43.91 -8.85 -10.27
CA SER A 105 -45.17 -9.56 -10.47
C SER A 105 -46.40 -8.76 -10.01
N PRO A 106 -47.53 -8.85 -10.73
CA PRO A 106 -48.82 -8.34 -10.28
C PRO A 106 -49.49 -9.23 -9.21
N ASP A 107 -48.94 -10.41 -8.94
CA ASP A 107 -49.44 -11.36 -7.94
C ASP A 107 -48.52 -11.39 -6.70
N PRO A 108 -49.07 -11.65 -5.50
CA PRO A 108 -48.26 -11.83 -4.30
C PRO A 108 -47.37 -13.07 -4.41
N LEU A 109 -46.14 -12.97 -3.91
CA LEU A 109 -45.19 -14.08 -3.89
C LEU A 109 -44.36 -14.09 -2.60
N VAL A 110 -43.67 -15.19 -2.34
CA VAL A 110 -42.75 -15.34 -1.22
C VAL A 110 -41.39 -15.69 -1.78
N ALA A 111 -40.38 -14.88 -1.47
CA ALA A 111 -38.99 -15.15 -1.82
C ALA A 111 -38.30 -15.84 -0.64
N GLU A 112 -37.60 -16.96 -0.91
CA GLU A 112 -36.69 -17.54 0.07
C GLU A 112 -35.30 -16.90 -0.10
N VAL A 113 -34.80 -16.26 0.96
CA VAL A 113 -33.48 -15.65 0.99
C VAL A 113 -32.61 -16.43 1.97
N VAL A 114 -31.41 -16.81 1.55
CA VAL A 114 -30.41 -17.48 2.36
C VAL A 114 -29.09 -16.72 2.29
N ILE A 115 -28.52 -16.42 3.47
CA ILE A 115 -27.15 -15.94 3.59
C ILE A 115 -26.31 -17.02 4.26
N THR A 116 -25.30 -17.52 3.56
CA THR A 116 -24.29 -18.43 4.12
C THR A 116 -23.11 -17.61 4.64
N ALA A 117 -22.81 -17.72 5.93
CA ALA A 117 -21.75 -16.97 6.61
C ALA A 117 -20.74 -17.90 7.31
N ASP A 118 -19.45 -17.55 7.27
CA ASP A 118 -18.41 -18.19 8.08
C ASP A 118 -17.27 -17.20 8.38
N ALA A 119 -16.50 -17.47 9.43
CA ALA A 119 -15.34 -16.67 9.82
C ALA A 119 -14.20 -17.64 10.18
N ASP A 120 -13.06 -17.55 9.50
CA ASP A 120 -11.91 -18.41 9.78
C ASP A 120 -10.82 -17.75 10.64
N PHE A 121 -10.87 -16.42 10.79
CA PHE A 121 -9.88 -15.63 11.54
C PHE A 121 -8.45 -15.84 11.04
N ALA A 122 -8.30 -16.18 9.75
CA ALA A 122 -6.99 -16.34 9.15
C ALA A 122 -6.21 -15.03 9.21
N ASP A 123 -4.97 -15.09 9.69
CA ASP A 123 -4.01 -14.00 9.62
C ASP A 123 -3.63 -13.76 8.15
N THR A 124 -3.44 -12.50 7.76
CA THR A 124 -3.05 -12.15 6.38
C THR A 124 -1.85 -12.93 5.85
N PHE A 125 -0.88 -13.30 6.69
CA PHE A 125 0.26 -14.11 6.23
C PHE A 125 -0.12 -15.56 5.88
N GLU A 126 -1.20 -16.11 6.45
CA GLU A 126 -1.72 -17.45 6.10
C GLU A 126 -2.48 -17.47 4.78
N LEU A 127 -2.85 -16.30 4.26
CA LEU A 127 -3.63 -16.17 3.04
C LEU A 127 -2.76 -15.99 1.80
N ARG A 128 -1.45 -15.78 1.97
CA ARG A 128 -0.49 -15.59 0.86
C ARG A 128 -0.29 -16.90 0.09
N ALA A 129 0.07 -16.78 -1.18
CA ALA A 129 0.46 -17.91 -2.03
C ALA A 129 1.96 -18.21 -1.95
N ASP A 130 2.48 -18.43 -0.74
CA ASP A 130 3.92 -18.66 -0.49
C ASP A 130 4.24 -20.01 0.18
N GLU A 131 3.25 -20.90 0.22
CA GLU A 131 3.33 -22.27 0.78
C GLU A 131 3.68 -22.34 2.28
N ARG A 132 3.76 -21.20 2.98
CA ARG A 132 4.07 -21.18 4.42
C ARG A 132 2.88 -21.69 5.22
N SER A 133 3.19 -22.44 6.28
CA SER A 133 2.22 -22.96 7.24
C SER A 133 2.60 -22.54 8.65
N TYR A 134 1.61 -22.08 9.40
CA TYR A 134 1.80 -21.55 10.74
C TYR A 134 1.03 -22.42 11.74
N PRO A 135 1.71 -23.26 12.54
CA PRO A 135 1.02 -24.08 13.52
C PRO A 135 0.42 -23.20 14.62
N LYS A 136 -0.84 -23.46 14.96
CA LYS A 136 -1.60 -22.76 16.02
C LYS A 136 -2.13 -23.76 17.05
N PRO A 137 -1.24 -24.37 17.86
CA PRO A 137 -1.66 -25.37 18.84
C PRO A 137 -2.60 -24.75 19.89
N GLY A 138 -3.68 -25.45 20.20
CA GLY A 138 -4.70 -24.98 21.15
C GLY A 138 -5.57 -23.84 20.63
N ALA A 139 -5.53 -23.56 19.33
CA ALA A 139 -6.49 -22.66 18.71
C ALA A 139 -7.86 -23.33 18.61
N GLU A 140 -8.88 -22.65 19.12
CA GLU A 140 -10.27 -23.12 19.14
C GLU A 140 -11.15 -22.12 18.39
N ARG A 141 -11.97 -22.65 17.47
CA ARG A 141 -13.02 -21.90 16.79
C ARG A 141 -14.37 -22.46 17.17
N THR A 142 -15.25 -21.61 17.67
CA THR A 142 -16.63 -21.96 18.02
C THR A 142 -17.60 -20.99 17.36
N ALA A 143 -18.87 -21.38 17.27
CA ALA A 143 -19.92 -20.49 16.83
C ALA A 143 -21.21 -20.73 17.62
N HIS A 144 -21.94 -19.65 17.87
CA HIS A 144 -23.12 -19.61 18.71
C HIS A 144 -24.26 -18.95 17.94
N ARG A 145 -25.38 -19.67 17.78
CA ARG A 145 -26.60 -19.11 17.18
C ARG A 145 -27.20 -18.08 18.14
N THR A 146 -27.66 -16.97 17.61
CA THR A 146 -28.35 -15.91 18.37
C THR A 146 -29.76 -15.72 17.80
N ASP A 147 -30.60 -14.98 18.51
CA ASP A 147 -31.96 -14.68 18.06
C ASP A 147 -31.99 -13.84 16.76
N THR A 148 -30.87 -13.22 16.39
CA THR A 148 -30.76 -12.32 15.23
C THR A 148 -29.75 -12.79 14.18
N GLY A 149 -29.04 -13.90 14.42
CA GLY A 149 -28.00 -14.40 13.52
C GLY A 149 -27.04 -15.40 14.17
N VAL A 150 -25.74 -15.15 14.05
CA VAL A 150 -24.68 -16.06 14.51
C VAL A 150 -23.44 -15.28 14.99
N GLU A 151 -22.83 -15.73 16.08
CA GLU A 151 -21.58 -15.21 16.64
C GLU A 151 -20.48 -16.26 16.45
N PHE A 152 -19.36 -15.86 15.85
CA PHE A 152 -18.16 -16.68 15.67
C PHE A 152 -17.08 -16.23 16.66
N ASP A 153 -16.50 -17.18 17.38
CA ASP A 153 -15.43 -16.96 18.35
C ASP A 153 -14.17 -17.72 17.94
N TYR A 154 -13.01 -17.07 18.12
CA TYR A 154 -11.70 -17.66 17.96
C TYR A 154 -10.82 -17.36 19.18
N ARG A 155 -10.28 -18.39 19.81
CA ARG A 155 -9.39 -18.28 20.97
C ARG A 155 -8.12 -19.08 20.77
N ARG A 156 -7.01 -18.52 21.25
CA ARG A 156 -5.73 -19.22 21.39
C ARG A 156 -4.92 -18.56 22.49
N ALA A 157 -4.66 -19.26 23.58
CA ALA A 157 -4.00 -18.68 24.76
C ALA A 157 -4.67 -17.36 25.19
N ASP A 158 -3.94 -16.24 25.20
CA ASP A 158 -4.45 -14.90 25.50
C ASP A 158 -5.12 -14.19 24.31
N TRP A 159 -5.00 -14.73 23.09
CA TRP A 159 -5.65 -14.21 21.90
C TRP A 159 -7.14 -14.56 21.88
N HIS A 160 -7.98 -13.55 21.60
CA HIS A 160 -9.43 -13.69 21.43
C HIS A 160 -9.90 -12.73 20.34
N SER A 161 -10.56 -13.26 19.32
CA SER A 161 -11.25 -12.49 18.29
C SER A 161 -12.65 -13.02 18.10
N ARG A 162 -13.56 -12.15 17.69
CA ARG A 162 -14.97 -12.49 17.49
C ARG A 162 -15.55 -11.77 16.27
N THR A 163 -16.52 -12.40 15.61
CA THR A 163 -17.33 -11.79 14.55
C THR A 163 -18.80 -12.04 14.85
N VAL A 164 -19.62 -10.99 14.92
CA VAL A 164 -21.06 -11.09 15.17
C VAL A 164 -21.83 -10.75 13.90
N VAL A 165 -22.58 -11.71 13.38
CA VAL A 165 -23.51 -11.51 12.27
C VAL A 165 -24.92 -11.35 12.85
N SER A 166 -25.58 -10.26 12.51
CA SER A 166 -26.94 -9.93 12.95
C SER A 166 -27.77 -9.44 11.77
N ALA A 167 -29.09 -9.63 11.85
CA ALA A 167 -30.00 -9.24 10.80
C ALA A 167 -31.31 -8.62 11.32
N SER A 168 -31.89 -7.75 10.49
CA SER A 168 -33.20 -7.15 10.69
C SER A 168 -33.98 -7.18 9.38
N PRO A 169 -35.12 -7.90 9.30
CA PRO A 169 -35.71 -8.73 10.36
C PRO A 169 -34.82 -9.93 10.75
N ALA A 170 -35.06 -10.48 11.95
CA ALA A 170 -34.38 -11.70 12.39
C ALA A 170 -34.64 -12.87 11.42
N PRO A 171 -33.68 -13.79 11.24
CA PRO A 171 -33.87 -14.97 10.40
C PRO A 171 -34.96 -15.88 10.96
N ASP A 172 -35.76 -16.47 10.08
CA ASP A 172 -36.75 -17.50 10.44
C ASP A 172 -36.06 -18.75 11.01
N SER A 173 -34.84 -19.03 10.56
CA SER A 173 -34.00 -20.10 11.09
C SER A 173 -32.51 -19.85 10.82
N VAL A 174 -31.66 -20.32 11.73
CA VAL A 174 -30.20 -20.40 11.54
C VAL A 174 -29.79 -21.88 11.58
N ARG A 175 -29.16 -22.37 10.51
CA ARG A 175 -28.86 -23.79 10.28
C ARG A 175 -27.37 -24.01 10.02
N GLY A 176 -26.94 -25.27 10.12
CA GLY A 176 -25.56 -25.68 9.87
C GLY A 176 -24.72 -25.87 11.14
N ASP A 177 -23.68 -26.69 11.04
CA ASP A 177 -22.65 -26.96 12.06
C ASP A 177 -21.23 -26.66 11.51
N GLY A 178 -21.20 -25.69 10.59
CA GLY A 178 -20.14 -25.23 9.69
C GLY A 178 -20.70 -23.97 9.01
N PRO A 179 -20.28 -23.51 7.82
CA PRO A 179 -20.83 -22.29 7.23
C PRO A 179 -22.34 -22.16 7.48
N TYR A 180 -22.74 -21.14 8.24
CA TYR A 180 -24.07 -21.06 8.85
C TYR A 180 -25.01 -20.39 7.87
N GLU A 181 -26.18 -20.98 7.69
CA GLU A 181 -27.23 -20.47 6.82
C GLU A 181 -28.27 -19.71 7.65
N LEU A 182 -28.37 -18.40 7.43
CA LEU A 182 -29.46 -17.57 7.93
C LEU A 182 -30.54 -17.53 6.85
N VAL A 183 -31.79 -17.85 7.21
CA VAL A 183 -32.87 -18.05 6.22
C VAL A 183 -34.10 -17.21 6.52
N TRP A 184 -34.67 -16.60 5.48
CA TRP A 184 -35.89 -15.81 5.53
C TRP A 184 -36.88 -16.22 4.43
N ARG A 185 -38.17 -16.15 4.75
CA ARG A 185 -39.28 -16.23 3.78
C ARG A 185 -39.96 -14.86 3.71
N LEU A 186 -39.52 -14.04 2.77
CA LEU A 186 -39.98 -12.67 2.63
C LEU A 186 -41.23 -12.60 1.75
N ALA A 187 -42.36 -12.19 2.33
CA ALA A 187 -43.57 -11.95 1.57
C ALA A 187 -43.48 -10.64 0.79
N LEU A 188 -43.75 -10.70 -0.51
CA LEU A 188 -43.81 -9.56 -1.41
C LEU A 188 -45.24 -9.39 -1.92
N ALA A 189 -45.83 -8.22 -1.66
CA ALA A 189 -47.08 -7.81 -2.28
C ALA A 189 -46.92 -7.63 -3.81
N PRO A 190 -48.02 -7.60 -4.58
CA PRO A 190 -48.00 -7.16 -5.98
C PRO A 190 -47.21 -5.87 -6.17
N HIS A 191 -46.15 -5.92 -6.99
CA HIS A 191 -45.21 -4.81 -7.20
C HIS A 191 -44.65 -4.17 -5.91
N GLY A 192 -44.67 -4.93 -4.81
CA GLY A 192 -44.22 -4.51 -3.49
C GLY A 192 -42.72 -4.69 -3.32
N ARG A 193 -42.23 -4.31 -2.14
CA ARG A 193 -40.83 -4.48 -1.75
C ARG A 193 -40.70 -5.08 -0.35
N ALA A 194 -39.63 -5.81 -0.13
CA ALA A 194 -39.16 -6.23 1.18
C ALA A 194 -37.69 -5.83 1.35
N GLU A 195 -37.27 -5.59 2.58
CA GLU A 195 -35.92 -5.16 2.91
C GLU A 195 -35.35 -6.02 4.02
N LEU A 196 -34.09 -6.41 3.86
CA LEU A 196 -33.30 -7.14 4.82
C LEU A 196 -31.99 -6.38 5.04
N ARG A 197 -31.73 -5.98 6.29
CA ARG A 197 -30.46 -5.38 6.70
C ARG A 197 -29.65 -6.41 7.46
N LEU A 198 -28.42 -6.66 7.02
CA LEU A 198 -27.45 -7.51 7.71
C LEU A 198 -26.29 -6.64 8.19
N ASN A 199 -25.77 -6.95 9.37
CA ASN A 199 -24.59 -6.31 9.93
C ASN A 199 -23.61 -7.36 10.44
N VAL A 200 -22.35 -7.20 10.09
CA VAL A 200 -21.22 -8.01 10.54
C VAL A 200 -20.30 -7.11 11.36
N ALA A 201 -20.25 -7.34 12.67
CA ALA A 201 -19.37 -6.62 13.58
C ALA A 201 -18.12 -7.47 13.90
N ALA A 202 -16.95 -6.97 13.48
CA ALA A 202 -15.65 -7.55 13.75
C ALA A 202 -15.06 -7.00 15.06
N HIS A 203 -14.70 -7.92 15.94
CA HIS A 203 -14.06 -7.65 17.22
C HIS A 203 -12.67 -8.31 17.24
N PRO A 204 -11.63 -7.63 16.73
CA PRO A 204 -10.26 -8.15 16.74
C PRO A 204 -9.69 -8.18 18.16
N HIS A 205 -8.63 -8.97 18.37
CA HIS A 205 -7.92 -9.02 19.64
C HIS A 205 -7.39 -7.65 20.10
N GLY A 206 -7.34 -7.48 21.42
CA GLY A 206 -6.54 -6.43 22.07
C GLY A 206 -7.02 -5.00 21.85
N GLY A 207 -8.24 -4.74 21.37
CA GLY A 207 -8.71 -3.36 21.32
C GLY A 207 -10.16 -3.12 21.71
N PRO A 208 -10.47 -1.89 22.16
CA PRO A 208 -11.84 -1.40 22.17
C PRO A 208 -12.43 -1.46 20.76
N GLN A 209 -13.76 -1.47 20.67
CA GLN A 209 -14.50 -1.27 19.42
C GLN A 209 -13.83 -0.11 18.67
N LEU A 210 -13.40 -0.33 17.43
CA LEU A 210 -12.74 0.71 16.63
C LEU A 210 -13.67 1.93 16.68
N ALA A 211 -13.22 3.01 17.31
CA ALA A 211 -14.01 4.23 17.29
C ALA A 211 -14.07 4.67 15.84
N ALA A 212 -15.26 5.04 15.37
CA ALA A 212 -15.39 5.83 14.15
C ALA A 212 -14.75 7.19 14.42
N ASP A 213 -13.43 7.24 14.44
CA ASP A 213 -12.70 8.48 14.32
C ASP A 213 -13.09 9.01 12.96
N ARG A 214 -13.96 10.02 12.94
CA ARG A 214 -14.18 10.83 11.75
C ARG A 214 -12.85 11.52 11.47
N VAL A 215 -11.92 10.81 10.82
CA VAL A 215 -10.94 11.44 9.96
C VAL A 215 -11.81 12.15 8.93
N ARG A 216 -12.09 13.43 9.20
CA ARG A 216 -12.71 14.30 8.23
C ARG A 216 -11.68 14.37 7.12
N GLY A 217 -11.85 13.55 6.09
CA GLY A 217 -11.33 13.90 4.77
C GLY A 217 -11.75 15.34 4.58
N GLY A 218 -10.77 16.24 4.50
CA GLY A 218 -11.06 17.63 4.15
C GLY A 218 -11.97 17.56 2.94
N ALA A 219 -13.11 18.26 2.98
CA ALA A 219 -14.07 18.26 1.88
C ALA A 219 -13.25 18.32 0.60
N ALA A 220 -13.37 17.29 -0.25
CA ALA A 220 -12.58 17.21 -1.47
C ALA A 220 -12.65 18.58 -2.11
N GLU A 221 -11.54 19.32 -2.14
CA GLU A 221 -11.50 20.53 -2.93
C GLU A 221 -11.94 20.07 -4.30
N LEU A 222 -13.02 20.67 -4.81
CA LEU A 222 -13.51 20.37 -6.14
C LEU A 222 -12.38 20.75 -7.08
N ILE A 223 -11.54 19.76 -7.41
CA ILE A 223 -10.54 19.90 -8.45
C ILE A 223 -11.37 20.18 -9.70
N ASP A 224 -11.12 21.31 -10.34
CA ASP A 224 -11.71 21.59 -11.64
C ASP A 224 -11.23 20.48 -12.58
N VAL A 225 -12.12 19.56 -12.94
CA VAL A 225 -11.75 18.36 -13.68
C VAL A 225 -11.67 18.73 -15.16
N SER A 226 -10.53 19.27 -15.57
CA SER A 226 -10.32 19.76 -16.93
C SER A 226 -9.64 18.75 -17.84
N ASP A 227 -8.76 17.90 -17.28
CA ASP A 227 -7.99 16.90 -18.02
C ASP A 227 -7.86 15.53 -17.28
N ASP A 228 -7.08 14.61 -17.85
CA ASP A 228 -6.84 13.29 -17.26
C ASP A 228 -5.94 13.31 -16.02
N LEU A 229 -5.06 14.31 -15.90
CA LEU A 229 -4.24 14.49 -14.69
C LEU A 229 -5.10 14.96 -13.52
N ASP A 230 -6.04 15.88 -13.76
CA ASP A 230 -7.03 16.31 -12.77
C ASP A 230 -7.90 15.15 -12.28
N ARG A 231 -8.39 14.30 -13.20
CA ARG A 231 -9.13 13.08 -12.86
C ARG A 231 -8.29 12.11 -12.02
N ALA A 232 -7.04 11.88 -12.40
CA ALA A 232 -6.13 11.02 -11.65
C ALA A 232 -5.80 11.59 -10.25
N CYS A 233 -5.62 12.91 -10.13
CA CYS A 233 -5.44 13.59 -8.84
C CYS A 233 -6.69 13.45 -7.93
N ALA A 234 -7.89 13.63 -8.49
CA ALA A 234 -9.15 13.47 -7.75
C ALA A 234 -9.34 12.03 -7.25
N GLN A 235 -9.11 11.05 -8.13
CA GLN A 235 -9.17 9.63 -7.77
C GLN A 235 -8.11 9.27 -6.73
N GLY A 236 -6.89 9.77 -6.89
CA GLY A 236 -5.80 9.58 -5.93
C GLY A 236 -6.11 10.13 -4.54
N LEU A 237 -6.77 11.30 -4.44
CA LEU A 237 -7.23 11.81 -3.14
C LEU A 237 -8.28 10.91 -2.50
N ALA A 238 -9.27 10.45 -3.28
CA ALA A 238 -10.31 9.56 -2.77
C ALA A 238 -9.70 8.24 -2.25
N ASP A 239 -8.71 7.69 -2.95
CA ASP A 239 -8.00 6.48 -2.55
C ASP A 239 -7.14 6.70 -1.29
N LEU A 240 -6.47 7.85 -1.17
CA LEU A 240 -5.74 8.20 0.05
C LEU A 240 -6.66 8.41 1.24
N ASP A 241 -7.84 9.01 1.05
CA ASP A 241 -8.84 9.15 2.11
C ASP A 241 -9.36 7.78 2.58
N MET A 242 -9.46 6.79 1.69
CA MET A 242 -9.78 5.40 2.04
C MET A 242 -8.65 4.73 2.84
N LEU A 243 -7.40 4.99 2.47
CA LEU A 243 -6.21 4.36 3.07
C LEU A 243 -5.68 5.09 4.31
N THR A 244 -6.27 6.22 4.70
CA THR A 244 -5.83 6.95 5.90
C THR A 244 -6.34 6.26 7.16
N ILE A 245 -5.42 5.88 8.04
CA ILE A 245 -5.71 5.19 9.31
C ILE A 245 -5.21 5.99 10.51
N SER A 246 -5.71 5.66 11.70
CA SER A 246 -5.25 6.22 12.97
C SER A 246 -4.07 5.41 13.53
N ALA A 247 -3.02 6.09 13.97
CA ALA A 247 -1.85 5.50 14.61
C ALA A 247 -1.46 6.30 15.86
N PRO A 248 -0.78 5.68 16.86
CA PRO A 248 -0.20 6.43 17.97
C PRO A 248 0.94 7.32 17.50
N GLY A 249 0.91 8.58 17.91
CA GLY A 249 1.96 9.58 17.74
C GLY A 249 3.02 9.49 18.83
N VAL A 250 3.99 10.40 18.78
CA VAL A 250 5.23 10.31 19.56
C VAL A 250 4.97 10.52 21.06
N ASP A 251 3.91 11.27 21.37
CA ASP A 251 3.44 11.57 22.73
C ASP A 251 2.23 10.67 23.11
N GLY A 252 1.93 9.65 22.29
CA GLY A 252 0.78 8.76 22.45
C GLY A 252 -0.55 9.34 21.92
N GLU A 253 -0.52 10.53 21.31
CA GLU A 253 -1.68 11.17 20.69
C GLU A 253 -2.11 10.43 19.42
N PRO A 254 -3.41 10.30 19.11
CA PRO A 254 -3.82 9.73 17.83
C PRO A 254 -3.44 10.66 16.68
N VAL A 255 -2.77 10.12 15.66
CA VAL A 255 -2.40 10.81 14.42
C VAL A 255 -2.93 10.06 13.20
N SER A 256 -3.22 10.79 12.12
CA SER A 256 -3.65 10.20 10.84
C SER A 256 -2.45 9.96 9.94
N ILE A 257 -2.33 8.75 9.41
CA ILE A 257 -1.25 8.34 8.51
C ILE A 257 -1.81 7.58 7.30
N PRO A 258 -1.22 7.72 6.11
CA PRO A 258 -1.56 6.87 4.97
C PRO A 258 -1.02 5.46 5.23
N ALA A 259 -1.90 4.46 5.25
CA ALA A 259 -1.48 3.07 5.16
C ALA A 259 -0.98 2.75 3.75
N ALA A 260 -0.18 1.70 3.57
CA ALA A 260 0.42 1.38 2.27
C ALA A 260 -0.63 0.99 1.20
N GLY A 261 -1.50 -0.01 1.47
CA GLY A 261 -2.56 -0.37 0.53
C GLY A 261 -3.26 -1.68 0.83
N VAL A 262 -4.32 -1.97 0.08
CA VAL A 262 -5.15 -3.18 0.27
C VAL A 262 -4.97 -4.17 -0.88
N PRO A 263 -5.03 -5.49 -0.61
CA PRO A 263 -5.48 -6.12 0.64
C PRO A 263 -4.36 -6.41 1.67
N TRP A 264 -3.10 -6.15 1.35
CA TRP A 264 -1.99 -6.71 2.15
C TRP A 264 -1.40 -5.78 3.20
N PHE A 265 -1.55 -4.46 3.04
CA PHE A 265 -0.70 -3.46 3.70
C PHE A 265 -1.51 -2.32 4.33
N LEU A 266 -2.73 -2.59 4.82
CA LEU A 266 -3.56 -1.60 5.53
C LEU A 266 -3.04 -1.37 6.97
N THR A 267 -1.80 -0.89 7.07
CA THR A 267 -1.09 -0.61 8.31
C THR A 267 -0.02 0.48 8.09
N LEU A 268 0.63 0.93 9.16
CA LEU A 268 1.79 1.81 9.08
C LEU A 268 2.95 1.05 8.41
N PHE A 269 3.37 1.57 7.27
CA PHE A 269 4.50 1.09 6.47
C PHE A 269 5.43 2.27 6.24
N GLY A 270 6.64 2.23 6.79
CA GLY A 270 7.51 3.39 6.96
C GLY A 270 7.83 4.09 5.66
N ARG A 271 8.49 3.39 4.74
CA ARG A 271 8.87 3.92 3.43
C ARG A 271 7.66 4.44 2.63
N ASP A 272 6.61 3.63 2.50
CA ASP A 272 5.41 4.00 1.74
C ASP A 272 4.76 5.24 2.32
N SER A 273 4.64 5.32 3.65
CA SER A 273 4.05 6.48 4.33
C SER A 273 4.90 7.74 4.12
N LEU A 274 6.23 7.60 4.17
CA LEU A 274 7.17 8.70 3.97
C LEU A 274 7.10 9.27 2.55
N LEU A 275 7.16 8.40 1.53
CA LEU A 275 7.10 8.83 0.13
C LEU A 275 5.71 9.36 -0.24
N THR A 276 4.63 8.69 0.19
CA THR A 276 3.26 9.18 0.00
C THR A 276 3.09 10.57 0.59
N SER A 277 3.53 10.76 1.84
CA SER A 277 3.44 12.05 2.51
C SER A 277 4.32 13.11 1.88
N TYR A 278 5.47 12.74 1.32
CA TYR A 278 6.32 13.65 0.56
C TYR A 278 5.63 14.13 -0.72
N PHE A 279 5.05 13.23 -1.52
CA PHE A 279 4.33 13.57 -2.75
C PHE A 279 3.12 14.47 -2.48
N MET A 280 2.45 14.24 -1.35
CA MET A 280 1.30 15.02 -0.91
C MET A 280 1.68 16.29 -0.14
N LEU A 281 2.96 16.52 0.17
CA LEU A 281 3.39 17.59 1.06
C LEU A 281 2.91 18.99 0.64
N PRO A 282 2.92 19.39 -0.65
CA PRO A 282 2.40 20.70 -1.07
C PRO A 282 0.89 20.87 -0.88
N TYR A 283 0.15 19.77 -0.73
CA TYR A 283 -1.31 19.75 -0.78
C TYR A 283 -1.95 19.37 0.57
N ARG A 284 -1.33 18.46 1.32
CA ARG A 284 -1.80 17.94 2.61
C ARG A 284 -0.64 17.75 3.60
N PRO A 285 0.01 18.84 4.07
CA PRO A 285 1.18 18.75 4.94
C PRO A 285 0.93 18.05 6.29
N ALA A 286 -0.33 18.03 6.75
CA ALA A 286 -0.72 17.30 7.96
C ALA A 286 -0.48 15.79 7.88
N LEU A 287 -0.53 15.18 6.67
CA LEU A 287 -0.18 13.76 6.50
C LEU A 287 1.29 13.52 6.85
N ALA A 288 2.21 14.38 6.38
CA ALA A 288 3.61 14.29 6.73
C ALA A 288 3.85 14.46 8.24
N ALA A 289 3.15 15.40 8.88
CA ALA A 289 3.25 15.58 10.33
C ALA A 289 2.81 14.32 11.10
N GLY A 290 1.68 13.71 10.71
CA GLY A 290 1.19 12.47 11.29
C GLY A 290 2.15 11.29 11.07
N THR A 291 2.65 11.12 9.84
CA THR A 291 3.61 10.06 9.51
C THR A 291 4.90 10.19 10.31
N LEU A 292 5.51 11.39 10.35
CA LEU A 292 6.72 11.64 11.14
C LEU A 292 6.48 11.34 12.62
N SER A 293 5.33 11.75 13.16
CA SER A 293 5.01 11.49 14.57
C SER A 293 4.81 10.00 14.87
N ALA A 294 4.13 9.24 14.01
CA ALA A 294 3.91 7.81 14.19
C ALA A 294 5.19 6.99 14.04
N LEU A 295 6.07 7.38 13.11
CA LEU A 295 7.37 6.72 12.92
C LEU A 295 8.33 7.03 14.06
N ALA A 296 8.30 8.25 14.62
CA ALA A 296 9.03 8.57 15.83
C ALA A 296 8.54 7.72 17.03
N ALA A 297 7.23 7.50 17.16
CA ALA A 297 6.64 6.65 18.21
C ALA A 297 7.06 5.18 18.12
N THR A 298 7.48 4.73 16.93
CA THR A 298 7.88 3.36 16.62
C THR A 298 9.36 3.23 16.27
N GLN A 299 10.16 4.29 16.46
CA GLN A 299 11.61 4.26 16.24
C GLN A 299 12.27 3.24 17.18
N GLY A 300 13.21 2.47 16.64
CA GLY A 300 13.93 1.45 17.38
C GLY A 300 14.70 2.04 18.57
N ARG A 301 14.67 1.33 19.70
CA ARG A 301 15.32 1.74 20.96
C ARG A 301 16.24 0.67 21.52
N GLU A 302 16.08 -0.56 21.07
CA GLU A 302 16.80 -1.73 21.55
C GLU A 302 17.42 -2.48 20.36
N TYR A 303 18.27 -3.47 20.67
CA TYR A 303 18.77 -4.40 19.66
C TYR A 303 17.94 -5.68 19.72
N ASP A 304 17.15 -5.92 18.67
CA ASP A 304 16.36 -7.16 18.51
C ASP A 304 16.61 -7.74 17.12
N ALA A 305 17.41 -8.81 17.07
CA ALA A 305 17.79 -9.47 15.83
C ALA A 305 16.60 -10.12 15.10
N PHE A 306 15.54 -10.53 15.80
CA PHE A 306 14.36 -11.14 15.15
C PHE A 306 13.56 -10.09 14.39
N ARG A 307 13.47 -8.87 14.93
CA ARG A 307 12.77 -7.74 14.32
C ARG A 307 13.65 -6.89 13.40
N GLY A 308 14.97 -7.08 13.45
CA GLY A 308 15.95 -6.18 12.85
C GLY A 308 16.05 -4.82 13.57
N GLU A 309 15.54 -4.71 14.79
CA GLU A 309 15.52 -3.45 15.56
C GLU A 309 16.94 -3.06 15.97
N GLN A 310 17.25 -1.78 15.76
CA GLN A 310 18.46 -1.11 16.22
C GLN A 310 18.09 0.29 16.72
N PRO A 311 18.79 0.84 17.72
CA PRO A 311 18.53 2.19 18.20
C PRO A 311 18.61 3.23 17.08
N GLY A 312 17.56 4.05 16.95
CA GLY A 312 17.48 5.12 15.93
C GLY A 312 16.91 4.68 14.58
N ARG A 313 16.80 3.38 14.30
CA ARG A 313 16.25 2.84 13.05
C ARG A 313 14.75 3.09 12.95
N ILE A 314 14.26 3.47 11.77
CA ILE A 314 12.82 3.65 11.51
C ILE A 314 12.22 2.33 11.01
N VAL A 315 11.00 2.04 11.45
CA VAL A 315 10.30 0.79 11.16
C VAL A 315 9.98 0.64 9.66
N HIS A 316 10.10 -0.58 9.15
CA HIS A 316 9.60 -0.96 7.82
C HIS A 316 8.07 -1.08 7.86
N GLU A 317 7.53 -1.90 8.77
CA GLU A 317 6.08 -2.03 8.97
C GLU A 317 5.72 -2.46 10.40
N THR A 318 4.47 -2.19 10.78
CA THR A 318 3.90 -2.68 12.04
C THR A 318 2.68 -3.56 11.77
N ARG A 319 2.54 -4.67 12.50
CA ARG A 319 1.41 -5.61 12.37
C ARG A 319 0.82 -5.91 13.73
N ARG A 320 -0.48 -6.18 13.72
CA ARG A 320 -1.26 -6.49 14.92
C ARG A 320 -1.94 -7.86 14.85
N GLY A 321 -1.71 -8.60 13.76
CA GLY A 321 -2.22 -9.96 13.58
C GLY A 321 -1.70 -10.96 14.61
N GLU A 322 -2.38 -12.10 14.68
CA GLU A 322 -2.11 -13.16 15.64
C GLU A 322 -0.67 -13.68 15.53
N LEU A 323 -0.15 -13.83 14.30
CA LEU A 323 1.18 -14.37 14.10
C LEU A 323 2.26 -13.41 14.60
N ALA A 324 2.03 -12.10 14.48
CA ALA A 324 2.93 -11.08 15.01
C ALA A 324 2.86 -11.02 16.54
N HIS A 325 1.67 -11.18 17.13
CA HIS A 325 1.47 -11.22 18.59
C HIS A 325 2.27 -12.34 19.26
N PHE A 326 2.22 -13.55 18.70
CA PHE A 326 2.98 -14.70 19.23
C PHE A 326 4.43 -14.80 18.75
N GLY A 327 4.94 -13.78 18.03
CA GLY A 327 6.32 -13.78 17.52
C GLY A 327 6.62 -14.89 16.51
N GLN A 328 5.61 -15.40 15.80
CA GLN A 328 5.79 -16.37 14.71
C GLN A 328 6.28 -15.71 13.43
N VAL A 329 6.10 -14.39 13.32
CA VAL A 329 6.63 -13.53 12.27
C VAL A 329 7.21 -12.26 12.89
N PRO A 330 8.20 -11.61 12.26
CA PRO A 330 8.88 -10.45 12.86
C PRO A 330 8.07 -9.15 12.77
N TYR A 331 6.94 -9.17 12.07
CA TYR A 331 6.20 -7.99 11.62
C TYR A 331 5.45 -7.20 12.69
N GLY A 332 5.48 -7.59 13.96
CA GLY A 332 4.88 -6.77 15.04
C GLY A 332 5.43 -5.33 15.03
N ARG A 333 6.75 -5.23 14.95
CA ARG A 333 7.50 -4.02 14.56
C ARG A 333 8.73 -4.50 13.80
N TYR A 334 8.65 -4.53 12.48
CA TYR A 334 9.75 -5.02 11.66
C TYR A 334 10.55 -3.86 11.11
N TYR A 335 11.87 -3.94 11.18
CA TYR A 335 12.79 -2.86 10.81
C TYR A 335 13.65 -3.24 9.60
N GLY A 336 13.28 -4.25 8.81
CA GLY A 336 13.99 -4.63 7.57
C GLY A 336 13.87 -3.60 6.44
N THR A 337 14.33 -2.39 6.69
CA THR A 337 14.38 -1.25 5.77
C THR A 337 15.70 -0.51 5.94
N ILE A 338 16.40 -0.25 4.83
CA ILE A 338 17.63 0.58 4.81
C ILE A 338 17.30 2.04 4.47
N ASP A 339 16.15 2.28 3.84
CA ASP A 339 15.76 3.55 3.23
C ASP A 339 14.80 4.39 4.10
N ALA A 340 13.99 3.79 4.99
CA ALA A 340 13.04 4.55 5.80
C ALA A 340 13.72 5.54 6.76
N THR A 341 14.86 5.18 7.35
CA THR A 341 15.59 6.06 8.28
C THR A 341 16.09 7.35 7.62
N PRO A 342 16.82 7.32 6.48
CA PRO A 342 17.16 8.56 5.78
C PRO A 342 15.93 9.29 5.23
N LEU A 343 14.92 8.59 4.72
CA LEU A 343 13.68 9.21 4.22
C LEU A 343 12.90 9.96 5.32
N PHE A 344 12.94 9.50 6.57
CA PHE A 344 12.36 10.20 7.73
C PHE A 344 12.98 11.57 7.92
N LEU A 345 14.31 11.67 7.82
CA LEU A 345 15.04 12.93 7.92
C LEU A 345 14.76 13.86 6.73
N VAL A 346 14.69 13.29 5.53
CA VAL A 346 14.33 14.04 4.30
C VAL A 346 12.95 14.67 4.44
N LEU A 347 11.94 13.90 4.87
CA LEU A 347 10.58 14.39 5.04
C LEU A 347 10.48 15.41 6.18
N LEU A 348 11.20 15.21 7.30
CA LEU A 348 11.18 16.16 8.42
C LEU A 348 11.60 17.57 7.99
N HIS A 349 12.72 17.66 7.27
CA HIS A 349 13.16 18.94 6.72
C HIS A 349 12.23 19.45 5.62
N ALA A 350 11.76 18.58 4.71
CA ALA A 350 10.84 19.00 3.66
C ALA A 350 9.56 19.62 4.25
N HIS A 351 9.02 19.01 5.31
CA HIS A 351 7.88 19.53 6.05
C HIS A 351 8.16 20.91 6.66
N TYR A 352 9.30 21.07 7.35
CA TYR A 352 9.73 22.37 7.86
C TYR A 352 9.84 23.41 6.72
N GLU A 353 10.46 23.05 5.60
CA GLU A 353 10.61 23.95 4.47
C GLU A 353 9.28 24.36 3.83
N ALA A 354 8.32 23.44 3.72
CA ALA A 354 7.01 23.69 3.13
C ALA A 354 6.10 24.52 4.04
N THR A 355 6.12 24.25 5.34
CA THR A 355 5.23 24.90 6.32
C THR A 355 5.82 26.14 6.96
N LYS A 356 7.15 26.25 6.96
CA LYS A 356 7.94 27.21 7.77
C LYS A 356 7.65 27.14 9.28
N ASP A 357 7.01 26.07 9.74
CA ASP A 357 6.75 25.81 11.15
C ASP A 357 7.83 24.88 11.73
N ALA A 358 8.63 25.42 12.64
CA ALA A 358 9.71 24.71 13.30
C ALA A 358 9.24 23.76 14.41
N ALA A 359 7.97 23.83 14.84
CA ALA A 359 7.48 23.12 16.02
C ALA A 359 7.69 21.61 15.93
N LEU A 360 7.35 20.99 14.79
CA LEU A 360 7.52 19.55 14.60
C LEU A 360 9.00 19.16 14.53
N ALA A 361 9.82 19.94 13.82
CA ALA A 361 11.26 19.69 13.70
C ALA A 361 11.99 19.83 15.04
N ALA A 362 11.58 20.80 15.87
CA ALA A 362 12.08 20.95 17.24
C ALA A 362 11.60 19.79 18.12
N ARG A 363 10.32 19.41 18.03
CA ARG A 363 9.74 18.29 18.81
C ARG A 363 10.43 16.96 18.53
N LEU A 364 10.80 16.70 17.27
CA LEU A 364 11.42 15.45 16.84
C LEU A 364 12.95 15.47 16.82
N GLU A 365 13.60 16.49 17.39
CA GLU A 365 15.06 16.64 17.36
C GLU A 365 15.80 15.37 17.84
N THR A 366 15.45 14.84 19.01
CA THR A 366 16.10 13.63 19.56
C THR A 366 15.98 12.44 18.61
N HIS A 367 14.80 12.26 18.00
CA HIS A 367 14.53 11.15 17.10
C HIS A 367 15.32 11.30 15.79
N ALA A 368 15.42 12.54 15.28
CA ALA A 368 16.23 12.85 14.11
C ALA A 368 17.73 12.63 14.36
N ARG A 369 18.25 13.05 15.52
CA ARG A 369 19.65 12.78 15.91
C ARG A 369 19.92 11.28 16.03
N SER A 370 19.02 10.52 16.66
CA SER A 370 19.15 9.05 16.72
C SER A 370 19.10 8.39 15.35
N ALA A 371 18.28 8.88 14.42
CA ALA A 371 18.25 8.39 13.05
C ALA A 371 19.58 8.65 12.31
N VAL A 372 20.19 9.82 12.50
CA VAL A 372 21.54 10.10 11.98
C VAL A 372 22.58 9.21 12.64
N ASP A 373 22.53 9.05 13.97
CA ASP A 373 23.47 8.20 14.70
C ASP A 373 23.40 6.75 14.21
N TRP A 374 22.20 6.24 13.94
CA TRP A 374 22.01 4.95 13.28
C TRP A 374 22.69 4.91 11.91
N MET A 375 22.40 5.88 11.02
CA MET A 375 23.02 5.92 9.69
C MET A 375 24.56 5.91 9.75
N LEU A 376 25.13 6.62 10.73
CA LEU A 376 26.58 6.69 10.93
C LEU A 376 27.17 5.43 11.57
N GLY A 377 26.46 4.82 12.52
CA GLY A 377 26.83 3.60 13.22
C GLY A 377 26.32 2.35 12.51
N ASP A 378 25.27 1.74 13.06
CA ASP A 378 24.69 0.46 12.64
C ASP A 378 24.24 0.41 11.17
N GLY A 379 23.89 1.55 10.58
CA GLY A 379 23.56 1.68 9.16
C GLY A 379 24.76 1.56 8.24
N GLY A 380 25.99 1.75 8.76
CA GLY A 380 27.24 1.41 8.05
C GLY A 380 28.06 2.56 7.50
N LEU A 381 27.63 3.83 7.55
CA LEU A 381 28.37 4.92 6.89
C LEU A 381 29.80 5.11 7.42
N ARG A 382 30.07 4.84 8.70
CA ARG A 382 31.44 4.92 9.26
C ARG A 382 32.26 3.65 9.02
N GLU A 383 31.63 2.47 9.07
CA GLU A 383 32.31 1.18 8.92
C GLU A 383 32.58 0.84 7.45
N HIS A 384 31.54 0.92 6.61
CA HIS A 384 31.57 0.52 5.21
C HIS A 384 31.71 1.72 4.25
N GLY A 385 31.53 2.94 4.75
CA GLY A 385 31.50 4.15 3.91
C GLY A 385 30.16 4.39 3.21
N TYR A 386 29.23 3.44 3.31
CA TYR A 386 27.89 3.42 2.70
C TYR A 386 26.88 2.87 3.67
N LEU A 387 25.60 3.19 3.45
CA LEU A 387 24.52 2.43 4.07
C LEU A 387 24.49 1.03 3.49
N VAL A 388 24.50 0.01 4.36
CA VAL A 388 24.45 -1.40 3.97
C VAL A 388 23.32 -2.12 4.70
N TYR A 389 22.74 -3.13 4.04
CA TYR A 389 21.88 -4.10 4.72
C TYR A 389 22.38 -5.52 4.45
N GLU A 390 21.99 -6.43 5.34
CA GLU A 390 22.18 -7.86 5.15
C GLU A 390 20.83 -8.54 4.96
N PRO A 391 20.74 -9.62 4.15
CA PRO A 391 19.52 -10.41 4.04
C PRO A 391 19.05 -10.93 5.39
N ASP A 392 17.80 -10.68 5.73
CA ASP A 392 17.20 -11.19 6.97
C ASP A 392 16.64 -12.61 6.73
N PRO A 393 17.16 -13.65 7.40
CA PRO A 393 16.68 -15.02 7.23
C PRO A 393 15.23 -15.22 7.67
N ASN A 394 14.71 -14.34 8.53
CA ASN A 394 13.34 -14.40 9.06
C ASN A 394 12.40 -13.37 8.41
N GLY A 395 12.92 -12.52 7.51
CA GLY A 395 12.21 -11.38 6.94
C GLY A 395 12.53 -11.16 5.47
N LEU A 396 12.93 -9.95 5.11
CA LEU A 396 13.22 -9.53 3.75
C LEU A 396 14.68 -9.79 3.37
N VAL A 397 14.88 -10.37 2.20
CA VAL A 397 16.21 -10.56 1.59
C VAL A 397 16.80 -9.22 1.17
N ASN A 398 15.98 -8.36 0.56
CA ASN A 398 16.35 -7.00 0.18
C ASN A 398 15.59 -6.02 1.06
N GLN A 399 16.30 -5.07 1.66
CA GLN A 399 15.71 -4.12 2.62
C GLN A 399 15.50 -2.72 2.03
N ASN A 400 15.62 -2.58 0.71
CA ASN A 400 15.32 -1.35 -0.02
C ASN A 400 13.92 -1.42 -0.66
N TRP A 401 13.55 -0.42 -1.44
CA TRP A 401 12.23 -0.38 -2.08
C TRP A 401 11.98 -1.54 -3.05
N LYS A 402 13.04 -2.12 -3.60
CA LYS A 402 12.97 -3.37 -4.37
C LYS A 402 13.14 -4.61 -3.49
N ASP A 403 12.29 -4.75 -2.49
CA ASP A 403 12.42 -5.75 -1.41
C ASP A 403 12.21 -7.22 -1.80
N SER A 404 11.80 -7.52 -3.04
CA SER A 404 11.68 -8.90 -3.50
C SER A 404 13.04 -9.59 -3.63
N ALA A 405 13.12 -10.87 -3.24
CA ALA A 405 14.39 -11.62 -3.15
C ALA A 405 15.28 -11.59 -4.40
N GLY A 406 14.70 -11.53 -5.60
CA GLY A 406 15.47 -11.54 -6.86
C GLY A 406 15.92 -10.17 -7.38
N ALA A 407 15.57 -9.06 -6.71
CA ALA A 407 15.61 -7.74 -7.32
C ALA A 407 17.02 -7.19 -7.53
N ILE A 408 17.91 -7.37 -6.56
CA ILE A 408 19.27 -6.85 -6.62
C ILE A 408 20.18 -7.92 -7.22
N CYS A 409 20.37 -7.82 -8.53
CA CYS A 409 21.08 -8.81 -9.33
C CYS A 409 21.95 -8.15 -10.39
N PHE A 410 23.00 -8.85 -10.82
CA PHE A 410 23.86 -8.46 -11.93
C PHE A 410 23.12 -8.60 -13.27
N LYS A 411 23.67 -8.00 -14.33
CA LYS A 411 23.13 -8.03 -15.70
C LYS A 411 22.97 -9.45 -16.26
N ASP A 412 23.74 -10.40 -15.74
CA ASP A 412 23.64 -11.83 -16.10
C ASP A 412 22.60 -12.63 -15.27
N GLY A 413 22.00 -12.00 -14.26
CA GLY A 413 20.99 -12.56 -13.36
C GLY A 413 21.55 -13.14 -12.04
N THR A 414 22.86 -13.16 -11.84
CA THR A 414 23.48 -13.55 -10.56
C THR A 414 23.02 -12.61 -9.45
N GLN A 415 22.73 -13.13 -8.26
CA GLN A 415 22.27 -12.29 -7.13
C GLN A 415 23.46 -11.62 -6.44
N ALA A 416 23.24 -10.40 -5.93
CA ALA A 416 24.19 -9.78 -5.02
C ALA A 416 24.19 -10.51 -3.67
N GLU A 417 25.37 -10.66 -3.05
CA GLU A 417 25.55 -11.40 -1.80
C GLU A 417 26.35 -10.56 -0.78
N GLY A 418 26.24 -10.91 0.50
CA GLY A 418 26.89 -10.20 1.61
C GLY A 418 26.17 -8.90 2.00
N PRO A 419 26.88 -7.96 2.68
CA PRO A 419 26.35 -6.62 2.93
C PRO A 419 26.17 -5.85 1.62
N ILE A 420 24.95 -5.44 1.31
CA ILE A 420 24.61 -4.79 0.03
C ILE A 420 24.43 -3.29 0.25
N ALA A 421 25.13 -2.48 -0.53
CA ALA A 421 24.96 -1.03 -0.62
C ALA A 421 24.23 -0.66 -1.93
N VAL A 422 22.90 -0.57 -1.88
CA VAL A 422 22.07 -0.12 -3.01
C VAL A 422 22.19 1.38 -3.25
N SER A 423 22.17 1.79 -4.53
CA SER A 423 22.53 3.13 -4.96
C SER A 423 21.59 4.22 -4.43
N GLU A 424 20.28 4.00 -4.50
CA GLU A 424 19.25 4.95 -4.10
C GLU A 424 19.29 5.25 -2.60
N ALA A 425 19.60 4.26 -1.76
CA ALA A 425 19.75 4.46 -0.32
C ALA A 425 20.92 5.40 0.01
N GLN A 426 21.99 5.38 -0.79
CA GLN A 426 23.10 6.34 -0.64
C GLN A 426 22.68 7.74 -1.06
N GLY A 427 21.87 7.85 -2.11
CA GLY A 427 21.20 9.08 -2.49
C GLY A 427 20.38 9.65 -1.33
N TYR A 428 19.52 8.84 -0.72
CA TYR A 428 18.71 9.27 0.43
C TYR A 428 19.58 9.66 1.63
N ALA A 429 20.66 8.91 1.90
CA ALA A 429 21.58 9.25 2.98
C ALA A 429 22.24 10.61 2.77
N TYR A 430 22.69 10.90 1.54
CA TYR A 430 23.23 12.20 1.17
C TYR A 430 22.22 13.33 1.41
N ASP A 431 20.98 13.17 0.91
CA ASP A 431 19.94 14.19 1.07
C ASP A 431 19.55 14.38 2.54
N ALA A 432 19.41 13.27 3.28
CA ALA A 432 19.14 13.27 4.72
C ALA A 432 20.20 14.06 5.50
N LEU A 433 21.49 13.84 5.25
CA LEU A 433 22.58 14.56 5.91
C LEU A 433 22.52 16.06 5.61
N ARG A 434 22.34 16.46 4.34
CA ARG A 434 22.22 17.87 3.93
C ARG A 434 21.03 18.57 4.57
N ARG A 435 19.88 17.91 4.55
CA ARG A 435 18.63 18.44 5.10
C ARG A 435 18.68 18.55 6.62
N THR A 436 19.28 17.56 7.27
CA THR A 436 19.45 17.56 8.72
C THR A 436 20.47 18.61 9.15
N ALA A 437 21.52 18.86 8.37
CA ALA A 437 22.45 19.97 8.60
C ALA A 437 21.73 21.33 8.63
N ARG A 438 20.77 21.54 7.72
CA ARG A 438 19.94 22.76 7.70
C ARG A 438 19.04 22.86 8.92
N LEU A 439 18.38 21.78 9.33
CA LEU A 439 17.59 21.75 10.58
C LEU A 439 18.46 22.05 11.80
N ALA A 440 19.65 21.45 11.88
CA ALA A 440 20.60 21.68 12.95
C ALA A 440 21.02 23.15 13.03
N ALA A 441 21.32 23.78 11.89
CA ALA A 441 21.72 25.18 11.83
C ALA A 441 20.56 26.15 12.14
N GLN A 442 19.37 25.90 11.61
CA GLN A 442 18.26 26.87 11.58
C GLN A 442 17.25 26.68 12.71
N VAL A 443 17.03 25.45 13.16
CA VAL A 443 16.01 25.09 14.15
C VAL A 443 16.66 24.74 15.49
N TRP A 444 17.59 23.79 15.50
CA TRP A 444 18.21 23.27 16.74
C TRP A 444 19.37 24.13 17.26
N GLN A 445 19.80 25.14 16.48
CA GLN A 445 20.89 26.06 16.84
C GLN A 445 22.23 25.37 17.13
N ASP A 446 22.51 24.27 16.42
CA ASP A 446 23.71 23.46 16.54
C ASP A 446 24.57 23.55 15.27
N ALA A 447 25.26 24.68 15.14
CA ALA A 447 26.08 24.96 13.97
C ALA A 447 27.32 24.03 13.85
N ALA A 448 27.77 23.42 14.94
CA ALA A 448 28.89 22.48 14.91
C ALA A 448 28.47 21.16 14.28
N TYR A 449 27.34 20.61 14.74
CA TYR A 449 26.74 19.41 14.16
C TYR A 449 26.35 19.62 12.69
N ALA A 450 25.76 20.79 12.35
CA ALA A 450 25.45 21.12 10.96
C ALA A 450 26.67 21.01 10.03
N ARG A 451 27.81 21.58 10.42
CA ARG A 451 29.06 21.50 9.64
C ARG A 451 29.61 20.08 9.52
N GLU A 452 29.46 19.27 10.58
CA GLU A 452 29.86 17.86 10.54
C GLU A 452 29.02 17.08 9.52
N LEU A 453 27.70 17.25 9.54
CA LEU A 453 26.79 16.59 8.61
C LEU A 453 27.03 17.01 7.15
N ASP A 454 27.28 18.30 6.90
CA ASP A 454 27.65 18.78 5.57
C ASP A 454 28.95 18.14 5.07
N ARG A 455 29.99 18.07 5.91
CA ARG A 455 31.25 17.39 5.57
C ARG A 455 31.02 15.92 5.24
N LEU A 456 30.22 15.21 6.05
CA LEU A 456 29.90 13.79 5.81
C LEU A 456 29.13 13.59 4.51
N ALA A 457 28.21 14.50 4.16
CA ALA A 457 27.49 14.48 2.90
C ALA A 457 28.42 14.71 1.70
N ASP A 458 29.36 15.66 1.80
CA ASP A 458 30.38 15.90 0.77
C ASP A 458 31.27 14.66 0.54
N GLU A 459 31.71 14.03 1.62
CA GLU A 459 32.51 12.80 1.56
C GLU A 459 31.74 11.63 0.94
N LEU A 460 30.46 11.45 1.33
CA LEU A 460 29.60 10.42 0.75
C LEU A 460 29.40 10.64 -0.76
N ARG A 461 29.11 11.87 -1.19
CA ARG A 461 28.94 12.21 -2.60
C ARG A 461 30.21 11.91 -3.42
N ALA A 462 31.37 12.29 -2.89
CA ALA A 462 32.66 12.04 -3.55
C ALA A 462 32.97 10.54 -3.67
N ARG A 463 32.70 9.75 -2.62
CA ARG A 463 32.84 8.28 -2.67
C ARG A 463 31.87 7.67 -3.69
N PHE A 464 30.60 8.02 -3.63
CA PHE A 464 29.56 7.53 -4.54
C PHE A 464 29.94 7.77 -6.01
N ALA A 465 30.38 8.99 -6.33
CA ALA A 465 30.78 9.35 -7.69
C ALA A 465 31.96 8.51 -8.23
N ARG A 466 32.81 7.97 -7.36
CA ARG A 466 33.93 7.10 -7.71
C ARG A 466 33.51 5.63 -7.84
N ASP A 467 32.72 5.13 -6.89
CA ASP A 467 32.50 3.68 -6.73
C ASP A 467 31.26 3.18 -7.48
N PHE A 468 30.25 4.03 -7.73
CA PHE A 468 28.97 3.62 -8.33
C PHE A 468 28.86 3.91 -9.83
N TRP A 469 29.85 4.51 -10.49
CA TRP A 469 29.74 4.82 -11.93
C TRP A 469 30.22 3.64 -12.79
N LEU A 470 29.34 3.10 -13.63
CA LEU A 470 29.68 2.11 -14.66
C LEU A 470 30.20 2.86 -15.89
N ALA A 471 31.51 2.82 -16.13
CA ALA A 471 32.13 3.57 -17.22
C ALA A 471 31.69 3.10 -18.62
N GLU A 472 31.38 1.82 -18.79
CA GLU A 472 30.98 1.25 -20.09
C GLU A 472 29.54 1.61 -20.46
N ASP A 473 28.61 1.55 -19.49
CA ASP A 473 27.20 1.89 -19.71
C ASP A 473 26.91 3.39 -19.53
N ASP A 474 27.89 4.17 -19.04
CA ASP A 474 27.77 5.59 -18.67
C ASP A 474 26.56 5.86 -17.76
N PHE A 475 26.40 5.00 -16.75
CA PHE A 475 25.23 4.92 -15.88
C PHE A 475 25.60 4.48 -14.45
N PRO A 476 24.79 4.80 -13.42
CA PRO A 476 25.00 4.30 -12.07
C PRO A 476 24.81 2.78 -11.98
N ALA A 477 25.69 2.11 -11.24
CA ALA A 477 25.50 0.74 -10.77
C ALA A 477 24.29 0.67 -9.83
N LEU A 478 23.55 -0.44 -9.89
CA LEU A 478 22.40 -0.66 -9.02
C LEU A 478 22.81 -0.71 -7.54
N ALA A 479 23.92 -1.39 -7.26
CA ALA A 479 24.44 -1.59 -5.91
C ALA A 479 25.95 -1.88 -5.93
N LEU A 480 26.56 -1.90 -4.74
CA LEU A 480 27.79 -2.64 -4.45
C LEU A 480 27.43 -3.86 -3.59
N ASP A 481 27.98 -5.02 -3.91
CA ASP A 481 27.83 -6.22 -3.08
C ASP A 481 28.89 -6.31 -1.96
N GLY A 482 28.84 -7.39 -1.17
CA GLY A 482 29.75 -7.58 -0.04
C GLY A 482 31.23 -7.73 -0.40
N GLU A 483 31.55 -8.01 -1.68
CA GLU A 483 32.92 -8.02 -2.20
C GLU A 483 33.33 -6.66 -2.79
N GLY A 484 32.44 -5.66 -2.77
CA GLY A 484 32.63 -4.34 -3.36
C GLY A 484 32.49 -4.31 -4.89
N ARG A 485 31.90 -5.35 -5.49
CA ARG A 485 31.68 -5.41 -6.94
C ARG A 485 30.49 -4.55 -7.32
N GLN A 486 30.59 -3.84 -8.43
CA GLN A 486 29.49 -3.07 -9.00
C GLN A 486 28.44 -4.02 -9.56
N VAL A 487 27.25 -4.01 -8.99
CA VAL A 487 26.08 -4.71 -9.51
C VAL A 487 25.63 -3.96 -10.76
N ASP A 488 26.00 -4.49 -11.92
CA ASP A 488 26.01 -3.83 -13.22
C ASP A 488 24.65 -3.82 -13.95
N ALA A 489 23.59 -4.28 -13.29
CA ALA A 489 22.25 -4.20 -13.83
C ALA A 489 21.77 -2.75 -13.93
N LEU A 490 21.25 -2.36 -15.09
CA LEU A 490 20.72 -1.02 -15.35
C LEU A 490 19.28 -0.93 -14.87
N ALA A 491 19.03 -0.10 -13.88
CA ALA A 491 17.78 -0.07 -13.14
C ALA A 491 17.23 1.34 -12.89
N SER A 492 15.93 1.44 -12.64
CA SER A 492 15.25 2.73 -12.39
C SER A 492 15.68 3.44 -11.11
N ASP A 493 16.35 2.75 -10.17
CA ASP A 493 16.93 3.31 -8.94
C ASP A 493 17.82 4.52 -9.22
N ALA A 494 18.48 4.56 -10.39
CA ALA A 494 19.26 5.70 -10.84
C ALA A 494 18.44 7.02 -10.89
N GLY A 495 17.13 6.91 -11.12
CA GLY A 495 16.18 8.01 -11.07
C GLY A 495 16.03 8.65 -9.70
N HIS A 496 16.17 7.86 -8.63
CA HIS A 496 16.14 8.35 -7.26
C HIS A 496 17.39 9.16 -6.91
N LEU A 497 18.51 8.92 -7.61
CA LEU A 497 19.72 9.73 -7.50
C LEU A 497 19.57 11.12 -8.11
N LEU A 498 18.64 11.29 -9.07
CA LEU A 498 18.25 12.61 -9.58
C LEU A 498 17.50 13.38 -8.50
N TRP A 499 16.54 12.73 -7.84
CA TRP A 499 15.74 13.38 -6.80
C TRP A 499 16.55 13.75 -5.55
N SER A 500 17.50 12.90 -5.15
CA SER A 500 18.36 13.19 -4.00
C SER A 500 19.42 14.26 -4.24
N GLY A 501 19.71 14.58 -5.51
CA GLY A 501 20.74 15.55 -5.89
C GLY A 501 22.18 15.08 -5.67
N ILE A 502 22.41 13.78 -5.46
CA ILE A 502 23.77 13.25 -5.22
C ILE A 502 24.62 13.31 -6.51
N LEU A 503 24.02 13.23 -7.69
CA LEU A 503 24.73 13.33 -8.96
C LEU A 503 25.17 14.77 -9.27
N ASP A 504 26.27 14.92 -10.01
CA ASP A 504 26.57 16.20 -10.66
C ASP A 504 25.61 16.46 -11.84
N GLU A 505 25.54 17.70 -12.32
CA GLU A 505 24.59 18.12 -13.36
C GLU A 505 24.75 17.33 -14.67
N ASP A 506 25.99 16.98 -15.04
CA ASP A 506 26.26 16.28 -16.31
C ASP A 506 25.84 14.82 -16.23
N ARG A 507 26.18 14.13 -15.14
CA ARG A 507 25.72 12.76 -14.89
C ARG A 507 24.22 12.69 -14.70
N ALA A 508 23.61 13.66 -14.02
CA ALA A 508 22.17 13.73 -13.84
C ALA A 508 21.44 13.83 -15.19
N ARG A 509 21.92 14.70 -16.09
CA ARG A 509 21.38 14.82 -17.46
C ARG A 509 21.46 13.50 -18.23
N ARG A 510 22.63 12.87 -18.24
CA ARG A 510 22.84 11.56 -18.89
C ARG A 510 21.88 10.49 -18.36
N VAL A 511 21.72 10.41 -17.03
CA VAL A 511 20.80 9.45 -16.40
C VAL A 511 19.35 9.74 -16.79
N GLY A 512 18.92 11.00 -16.71
CA GLY A 512 17.56 11.40 -17.09
C GLY A 512 17.24 11.06 -18.55
N GLU A 513 18.13 11.39 -19.49
CA GLU A 513 17.98 11.03 -20.90
C GLU A 513 17.95 9.50 -21.11
N ARG A 514 18.84 8.77 -20.43
CA ARG A 514 18.96 7.31 -20.54
C ARG A 514 17.70 6.56 -20.08
N LEU A 515 17.04 7.04 -19.01
CA LEU A 515 15.80 6.46 -18.50
C LEU A 515 14.62 6.57 -19.48
N LEU A 516 14.70 7.48 -20.46
CA LEU A 516 13.68 7.67 -21.49
C LEU A 516 13.96 6.87 -22.78
N ALA A 517 15.02 6.05 -22.79
CA ALA A 517 15.32 5.12 -23.86
C ALA A 517 14.30 3.95 -23.90
N PRO A 518 14.07 3.30 -25.07
CA PRO A 518 12.96 2.35 -25.27
C PRO A 518 13.00 1.08 -24.40
N ASP A 519 14.18 0.69 -23.94
CA ASP A 519 14.42 -0.43 -23.04
C ASP A 519 13.99 -0.12 -21.60
N PHE A 520 14.11 1.13 -21.14
CA PHE A 520 13.54 1.60 -19.87
C PHE A 520 12.09 2.05 -20.01
N PHE A 521 11.83 3.07 -20.85
CA PHE A 521 10.53 3.69 -20.98
C PHE A 521 9.64 2.89 -21.94
N SER A 522 8.61 2.26 -21.39
CA SER A 522 7.68 1.41 -22.13
C SER A 522 6.71 2.18 -23.03
N GLY A 523 6.69 3.51 -22.93
CA GLY A 523 5.61 4.36 -23.43
C GLY A 523 4.47 4.54 -22.44
N TRP A 524 4.41 3.73 -21.37
CA TRP A 524 3.50 3.93 -20.23
C TRP A 524 4.25 4.47 -19.02
N ALA A 525 5.40 3.89 -18.70
CA ALA A 525 6.20 4.21 -17.52
C ALA A 525 7.62 3.67 -17.72
N ILE A 526 8.54 4.13 -16.88
CA ILE A 526 9.90 3.59 -16.77
C ILE A 526 9.84 2.26 -16.01
N ARG A 527 10.44 1.23 -16.61
CA ARG A 527 10.56 -0.11 -16.03
C ARG A 527 11.62 -0.12 -14.93
N THR A 528 11.41 -0.98 -13.94
CA THR A 528 12.34 -1.26 -12.84
C THR A 528 13.70 -1.74 -13.31
N LEU A 529 13.76 -2.41 -14.47
CA LEU A 529 14.98 -2.92 -15.08
C LEU A 529 14.88 -2.73 -16.60
N ALA A 530 15.99 -2.33 -17.25
CA ALA A 530 16.02 -2.20 -18.71
C ALA A 530 15.73 -3.55 -19.40
N ALA A 531 14.92 -3.52 -20.46
CA ALA A 531 14.31 -4.70 -21.06
C ALA A 531 15.27 -5.60 -21.86
N ASP A 532 16.49 -5.15 -22.13
CA ASP A 532 17.53 -5.87 -22.88
C ASP A 532 18.43 -6.75 -22.00
N GLN A 533 18.21 -6.74 -20.68
CA GLN A 533 19.02 -7.47 -19.71
C GLN A 533 18.45 -8.86 -19.42
N ARG A 534 19.31 -9.85 -19.18
CA ARG A 534 18.91 -11.25 -18.96
C ARG A 534 17.88 -11.46 -17.84
N PRO A 535 17.96 -10.79 -16.67
CA PRO A 535 16.95 -10.96 -15.61
C PRO A 535 15.62 -10.26 -15.87
N TYR A 536 15.49 -9.50 -16.97
CA TYR A 536 14.26 -8.80 -17.30
C TYR A 536 13.08 -9.76 -17.48
N HIS A 537 11.97 -9.44 -16.82
CA HIS A 537 10.70 -10.11 -16.99
C HIS A 537 9.56 -9.10 -16.77
N PRO A 538 8.68 -8.87 -17.77
CA PRO A 538 7.69 -7.80 -17.74
C PRO A 538 6.62 -7.97 -16.64
N LEU A 539 6.49 -9.17 -16.08
CA LEU A 539 5.61 -9.47 -14.94
C LEU A 539 6.41 -9.87 -13.68
N SER A 540 7.69 -9.49 -13.58
CA SER A 540 8.44 -9.63 -12.33
C SER A 540 8.24 -8.38 -11.48
N TYR A 541 8.05 -8.57 -10.18
CA TYR A 541 7.71 -7.49 -9.24
C TYR A 541 8.71 -6.32 -9.27
N HIS A 542 10.02 -6.60 -9.32
CA HIS A 542 11.08 -5.58 -9.35
C HIS A 542 12.14 -5.78 -10.46
N ARG A 543 11.89 -6.65 -11.44
CA ARG A 543 12.82 -6.93 -12.55
C ARG A 543 12.21 -6.75 -13.93
N GLY A 544 11.32 -5.78 -14.08
CA GLY A 544 10.81 -5.42 -15.41
C GLY A 544 9.43 -4.79 -15.43
N SER A 545 8.63 -4.98 -14.38
CA SER A 545 7.43 -4.16 -14.14
C SER A 545 7.76 -2.67 -14.02
N ALA A 546 6.74 -1.82 -14.04
CA ALA A 546 6.88 -0.39 -13.74
C ALA A 546 6.03 -0.02 -12.51
N TRP A 547 6.57 0.85 -11.67
CA TRP A 547 5.92 1.31 -10.44
C TRP A 547 5.57 2.80 -10.55
N PRO A 548 4.32 3.21 -10.30
CA PRO A 548 3.98 4.63 -10.34
C PRO A 548 4.78 5.47 -9.36
N HIS A 549 5.05 4.99 -8.14
CA HIS A 549 5.80 5.75 -7.14
C HIS A 549 7.27 5.99 -7.55
N ASP A 550 7.92 4.98 -8.15
CA ASP A 550 9.28 5.10 -8.71
C ASP A 550 9.32 6.17 -9.81
N ASN A 551 8.35 6.13 -10.72
CA ASN A 551 8.18 7.14 -11.76
C ASN A 551 7.85 8.54 -11.19
N ALA A 552 7.17 8.62 -10.04
CA ALA A 552 6.93 9.88 -9.33
C ALA A 552 8.24 10.48 -8.77
N VAL A 553 9.11 9.66 -8.19
CA VAL A 553 10.44 10.10 -7.74
C VAL A 553 11.28 10.57 -8.93
N ILE A 554 11.28 9.80 -10.03
CA ILE A 554 11.95 10.19 -11.27
C ILE A 554 11.41 11.53 -11.79
N ALA A 555 10.10 11.75 -11.77
CA ALA A 555 9.50 13.00 -12.23
C ALA A 555 10.03 14.22 -11.47
N LEU A 556 10.09 14.10 -10.14
CA LEU A 556 10.62 15.14 -9.27
C LEU A 556 12.12 15.37 -9.50
N GLY A 557 12.88 14.30 -9.75
CA GLY A 557 14.30 14.38 -10.11
C GLY A 557 14.55 15.03 -11.47
N LEU A 558 13.78 14.69 -12.50
CA LEU A 558 13.85 15.33 -13.82
C LEU A 558 13.54 16.82 -13.72
N ALA A 559 12.51 17.20 -12.95
CA ALA A 559 12.18 18.59 -12.68
C ALA A 559 13.33 19.33 -11.96
N HIS A 560 13.96 18.68 -10.98
CA HIS A 560 15.09 19.26 -10.23
C HIS A 560 16.26 19.69 -11.13
N TYR A 561 16.54 18.92 -12.19
CA TYR A 561 17.61 19.21 -13.15
C TYR A 561 17.14 19.93 -14.43
N GLY A 562 15.88 20.38 -14.50
CA GLY A 562 15.36 21.13 -15.64
C GLY A 562 15.14 20.30 -16.91
N LEU A 563 15.03 18.98 -16.79
CA LEU A 563 14.81 18.03 -17.91
C LEU A 563 13.33 17.98 -18.30
N GLY A 564 12.83 19.13 -18.78
CA GLY A 564 11.40 19.35 -19.01
C GLY A 564 10.81 18.50 -20.14
N ASP A 565 11.57 18.19 -21.18
CA ASP A 565 11.08 17.40 -22.31
C ASP A 565 10.95 15.91 -21.93
N GLU A 566 11.94 15.38 -21.21
CA GLU A 566 11.93 14.05 -20.61
C GLU A 566 10.76 13.89 -19.64
N LEU A 567 10.58 14.88 -18.75
CA LEU A 567 9.49 14.92 -17.79
C LEU A 567 8.13 14.90 -18.47
N ARG A 568 7.89 15.77 -19.46
CA ARG A 568 6.59 15.81 -20.17
C ARG A 568 6.30 14.50 -20.90
N ARG A 569 7.32 13.88 -21.52
CA ARG A 569 7.18 12.59 -22.20
C ARG A 569 6.81 11.46 -21.24
N MET A 570 7.50 11.37 -20.11
CA MET A 570 7.21 10.36 -19.09
C MET A 570 5.83 10.60 -18.43
N ALA A 571 5.52 11.84 -18.05
CA ALA A 571 4.26 12.21 -17.41
C ALA A 571 3.06 11.90 -18.32
N SER A 572 3.15 12.21 -19.62
CA SER A 572 2.10 11.83 -20.59
C SER A 572 1.87 10.31 -20.61
N GLY A 573 2.94 9.51 -20.56
CA GLY A 573 2.84 8.06 -20.48
C GLY A 573 2.04 7.59 -19.26
N LEU A 574 2.34 8.16 -18.09
CA LEU A 574 1.75 7.75 -16.82
C LEU A 574 0.31 8.26 -16.65
N ILE A 575 -0.01 9.44 -17.21
CA ILE A 575 -1.38 9.98 -17.28
C ILE A 575 -2.27 9.08 -18.15
N ASP A 576 -1.78 8.68 -19.34
CA ASP A 576 -2.51 7.74 -20.19
C ASP A 576 -2.66 6.37 -19.50
N ALA A 577 -1.65 5.95 -18.74
CA ALA A 577 -1.72 4.72 -17.97
C ALA A 577 -2.79 4.79 -16.86
N ALA A 578 -2.92 5.94 -16.19
CA ALA A 578 -3.98 6.20 -15.22
C ALA A 578 -5.36 6.12 -15.90
N ALA A 579 -5.56 6.79 -17.04
CA ALA A 579 -6.81 6.73 -17.79
C ALA A 579 -7.16 5.28 -18.21
N GLY A 580 -6.16 4.47 -18.57
CA GLY A 580 -6.31 3.04 -18.86
C GLY A 580 -6.81 2.19 -17.68
N HIS A 581 -6.68 2.68 -16.44
CA HIS A 581 -7.10 2.04 -15.20
C HIS A 581 -8.25 2.79 -14.49
N GLY A 582 -9.06 3.55 -15.23
CA GLY A 582 -10.16 4.32 -14.63
C GLY A 582 -9.65 5.38 -13.64
N HIS A 583 -8.49 5.97 -13.95
CA HIS A 583 -7.81 7.01 -13.19
C HIS A 583 -7.27 6.58 -11.81
N ARG A 584 -7.38 5.29 -11.46
CA ARG A 584 -6.73 4.69 -10.29
C ARG A 584 -5.45 3.96 -10.72
N LEU A 585 -4.29 4.57 -10.50
CA LEU A 585 -3.02 3.90 -10.75
C LEU A 585 -2.85 2.70 -9.78
N PRO A 586 -2.52 1.50 -10.30
CA PRO A 586 -2.22 0.34 -9.45
C PRO A 586 -0.85 0.48 -8.78
N GLU A 587 -0.58 -0.29 -7.73
CA GLU A 587 0.77 -0.42 -7.15
C GLU A 587 1.82 -0.76 -8.21
N VAL A 588 1.51 -1.70 -9.11
CA VAL A 588 2.44 -2.19 -10.14
C VAL A 588 1.75 -2.30 -11.50
N LEU A 589 2.47 -1.87 -12.54
CA LEU A 589 2.12 -2.03 -13.95
C LEU A 589 3.00 -3.11 -14.59
N GLY A 590 2.46 -3.88 -15.52
CA GLY A 590 3.27 -4.77 -16.35
C GLY A 590 4.25 -3.98 -17.23
N GLY A 591 5.46 -4.52 -17.42
CA GLY A 591 6.55 -3.91 -18.18
C GLY A 591 6.39 -3.92 -19.71
N TYR A 592 5.24 -4.32 -20.23
CA TYR A 592 5.02 -4.43 -21.68
C TYR A 592 5.07 -3.05 -22.36
N ALA A 593 5.60 -3.01 -23.58
CA ALA A 593 5.63 -1.77 -24.33
C ALA A 593 4.22 -1.37 -24.77
N ARG A 594 3.98 -0.07 -24.95
CA ARG A 594 2.76 0.48 -25.54
C ARG A 594 2.49 -0.06 -26.95
N THR A 595 3.53 -0.53 -27.66
CA THR A 595 3.41 -1.19 -28.96
C THR A 595 2.84 -2.61 -28.88
N ASP A 596 2.92 -3.26 -27.71
CA ASP A 596 2.49 -4.65 -27.54
C ASP A 596 1.00 -4.76 -27.18
N ALA A 597 0.45 -3.72 -26.54
CA ALA A 597 -0.94 -3.68 -26.12
C ALA A 597 -1.50 -2.24 -26.13
N ALA A 598 -2.73 -2.08 -26.64
CA ALA A 598 -3.41 -0.78 -26.74
C ALA A 598 -3.78 -0.15 -25.39
N ARG A 599 -3.68 -0.91 -24.30
CA ARG A 599 -3.87 -0.46 -22.92
C ARG A 599 -2.71 -1.00 -22.07
N PRO A 600 -2.35 -0.35 -20.96
CA PRO A 600 -1.36 -0.90 -20.04
C PRO A 600 -1.82 -2.28 -19.56
N VAL A 601 -0.89 -3.23 -19.51
CA VAL A 601 -1.16 -4.60 -19.04
C VAL A 601 -1.10 -4.62 -17.51
N PRO A 602 -2.14 -5.08 -16.80
CA PRO A 602 -2.13 -5.15 -15.34
C PRO A 602 -1.09 -6.13 -14.78
N TYR A 603 -0.51 -5.81 -13.62
CA TYR A 603 0.27 -6.76 -12.83
C TYR A 603 -0.67 -7.61 -11.94
N PRO A 604 -0.57 -8.96 -11.93
CA PRO A 604 -1.57 -9.82 -11.29
C PRO A 604 -1.73 -9.69 -9.78
N HIS A 605 -0.69 -9.25 -9.06
CA HIS A 605 -0.67 -9.21 -7.59
C HIS A 605 -0.65 -7.80 -7.01
N SER A 606 -1.02 -6.80 -7.82
CA SER A 606 -0.96 -5.40 -7.43
C SER A 606 -2.03 -5.04 -6.39
N CYS A 607 -1.65 -4.29 -5.36
CA CYS A 607 -2.62 -3.53 -4.56
C CYS A 607 -3.29 -2.45 -5.42
N SER A 608 -4.56 -2.19 -5.18
CA SER A 608 -5.33 -1.14 -5.88
C SER A 608 -6.63 -0.83 -5.11
N PRO A 609 -6.63 0.15 -4.19
CA PRO A 609 -5.65 1.23 -4.10
C PRO A 609 -4.35 0.90 -3.34
N GLN A 610 -3.31 1.67 -3.67
CA GLN A 610 -2.02 1.73 -2.97
C GLN A 610 -1.61 3.21 -2.82
N ALA A 611 -1.24 3.65 -1.62
CA ALA A 611 -1.11 5.04 -1.26
C ALA A 611 -0.05 5.81 -2.05
N TRP A 612 1.15 5.25 -2.24
CA TRP A 612 2.18 5.94 -3.03
C TRP A 612 1.86 6.02 -4.52
N ALA A 613 1.02 5.11 -5.04
CA ALA A 613 0.52 5.15 -6.41
C ALA A 613 -0.63 6.17 -6.53
N ALA A 614 -1.51 6.23 -5.52
CA ALA A 614 -2.56 7.24 -5.41
C ALA A 614 -2.00 8.67 -5.28
N ALA A 615 -0.83 8.83 -4.66
CA ALA A 615 -0.14 10.13 -4.56
C ALA A 615 0.71 10.49 -5.80
N THR A 616 0.95 9.54 -6.71
CA THR A 616 1.79 9.76 -7.91
C THR A 616 1.28 10.89 -8.82
N PRO A 617 -0.03 11.01 -9.14
CA PRO A 617 -0.54 12.12 -9.96
C PRO A 617 -0.23 13.51 -9.36
N TRP A 618 -0.23 13.61 -8.02
CA TRP A 618 0.11 14.86 -7.32
C TRP A 618 1.60 15.19 -7.42
N ALA A 619 2.48 14.18 -7.37
CA ALA A 619 3.90 14.39 -7.64
C ALA A 619 4.15 14.84 -9.10
N LEU A 620 3.44 14.26 -10.07
CA LEU A 620 3.51 14.71 -11.47
C LEU A 620 3.09 16.17 -11.61
N ARG A 621 1.97 16.57 -10.97
CA ARG A 621 1.50 17.96 -10.96
C ARG A 621 2.55 18.91 -10.40
N THR A 622 3.16 18.54 -9.27
CA THR A 622 4.25 19.31 -8.64
C THR A 622 5.44 19.46 -9.60
N ALA A 623 5.89 18.35 -10.20
CA ALA A 623 7.02 18.34 -11.12
C ALA A 623 6.77 19.18 -12.37
N LEU A 624 5.60 19.02 -13.02
CA LEU A 624 5.23 19.74 -14.24
C LEU A 624 5.09 21.25 -13.99
N THR A 625 4.57 21.65 -12.83
CA THR A 625 4.46 23.06 -12.45
C THR A 625 5.82 23.70 -12.24
N ALA A 626 6.81 22.95 -11.74
CA ALA A 626 8.17 23.46 -11.52
C ALA A 626 8.94 23.77 -12.82
N VAL A 627 8.65 23.06 -13.92
CA VAL A 627 9.31 23.28 -15.23
C VAL A 627 8.48 24.11 -16.23
N GLY A 628 7.21 24.36 -15.92
CA GLY A 628 6.28 25.12 -16.76
C GLY A 628 6.21 26.63 -16.45
N GLY A 629 7.02 27.10 -15.50
CA GLY A 629 7.15 28.51 -15.12
C GLY A 629 8.09 29.33 -16.00
#